data_AF-A0A7V2KRE4-F1
#
_entry.id   AF-A0A7V2KRE4-F1
#
_cell.length_a   1.000
_cell.length_b   1.000
_cell.length_c   1.000
_cell.angle_alpha   90.00
_cell.angle_beta   90.00
_cell.angle_gamma   90.00
#
_symmetry.space_group_name_H-M   'P 1'
#
loop_
_entity.id
_entity.type
_entity.pdbx_description
1 polymer ?
#
loop_
_entity_poly.entity_id
_entity_poly.type
_entity_poly.pdbx_seq_one_letter_code
_entity_poly.pdbx_strand_id
1 'polypeptide(L)'
;QLDIEMSFVDEEDIIDLLEELFTGLMEKIRPDKKLIKPFPRLTYKEAMRRYGSDKPDVRFGMEVGDLSNIVAGCDFGVFSSAVTQGGCVRGICAPGCHGYSRKQLNELNELAKSSDAGGLVTIQLEPSSSGIDSLTEEMVKSVAAKHLTLNQVKEIAAVLSAKPGDLLLIVAGGNSVVNAALDKLRLEMGRRLKLTAEDTFAFCFIVDFPLLYWDKELGYWQPMHHPFTSPKEEDIPLLDSEPGRVYGRHYDMVLNGCEIAGGSIRIHADKLQRKVFNLMGYSNRDVDQRFGHLLEAFNYGAPPHGGVAAGIDRILMLMAGEDTIREVIPFPKNQNAVDLLFQAPSPIAEEQLIDLHLCLRED
;
A
#
# COMPACT_ATOMS: atom_id res chain seq x y z
N GLN A 1 10.79 -16.02 -7.78
CA GLN A 1 10.44 -14.76 -8.49
C GLN A 1 10.77 -14.91 -9.97
N LEU A 2 10.10 -14.17 -10.84
CA LEU A 2 10.54 -13.91 -12.21
C LEU A 2 11.34 -12.62 -12.16
N ASP A 3 12.66 -12.74 -12.28
CA ASP A 3 13.62 -11.65 -12.08
C ASP A 3 14.13 -11.16 -13.44
N ILE A 4 14.06 -9.84 -13.66
CA ILE A 4 14.40 -9.18 -14.93
C ILE A 4 15.27 -7.97 -14.61
N GLU A 5 16.44 -7.89 -15.24
CA GLU A 5 17.31 -6.71 -15.19
C GLU A 5 17.75 -6.35 -16.62
N MET A 6 17.76 -5.05 -16.94
CA MET A 6 18.04 -4.51 -18.27
C MET A 6 19.01 -3.33 -18.16
N SER A 7 19.84 -3.14 -19.19
CA SER A 7 20.76 -2.00 -19.30
C SER A 7 20.27 -1.01 -20.35
N PHE A 8 20.60 0.27 -20.16
CA PHE A 8 20.21 1.38 -21.04
C PHE A 8 18.69 1.52 -21.19
N VAL A 9 17.98 1.44 -20.06
CA VAL A 9 16.52 1.54 -19.97
C VAL A 9 16.10 2.61 -18.97
N ASP A 10 14.91 3.14 -19.18
CA ASP A 10 14.15 3.97 -18.23
C ASP A 10 12.96 3.17 -17.64
N GLU A 11 12.25 3.75 -16.66
CA GLU A 11 11.11 3.13 -15.98
C GLU A 11 10.03 2.70 -16.97
N GLU A 12 9.79 3.54 -17.98
CA GLU A 12 8.78 3.34 -19.01
C GLU A 12 9.06 2.10 -19.86
N ASP A 13 10.32 1.83 -20.20
CA ASP A 13 10.69 0.62 -20.97
C ASP A 13 10.33 -0.65 -20.21
N ILE A 14 10.53 -0.64 -18.88
CA ILE A 14 10.23 -1.79 -18.01
C ILE A 14 8.73 -1.91 -17.77
N ILE A 15 8.03 -0.79 -17.54
CA ILE A 15 6.57 -0.76 -17.37
C ILE A 15 5.87 -1.28 -18.62
N ASP A 16 6.27 -0.82 -19.81
CA ASP A 16 5.70 -1.26 -21.08
C ASP A 16 5.96 -2.76 -21.32
N LEU A 17 7.18 -3.24 -21.02
CA LEU A 17 7.51 -4.67 -21.09
C LEU A 17 6.61 -5.51 -20.17
N LEU A 18 6.39 -5.05 -18.93
CA LEU A 18 5.52 -5.75 -17.97
C LEU A 18 4.05 -5.73 -18.42
N GLU A 19 3.56 -4.58 -18.90
CA GLU A 19 2.19 -4.48 -19.38
C GLU A 19 1.94 -5.43 -20.56
N GLU A 20 2.87 -5.51 -21.52
CA GLU A 20 2.81 -6.45 -22.64
C GLU A 20 2.88 -7.91 -22.15
N LEU A 21 3.86 -8.24 -21.30
CA LEU A 21 4.07 -9.59 -20.77
C LEU A 21 2.82 -10.10 -20.03
N PHE A 22 2.30 -9.32 -19.08
CA PHE A 22 1.17 -9.74 -18.26
C PHE A 22 -0.15 -9.68 -19.02
N THR A 23 -0.29 -8.77 -19.97
CA THR A 23 -1.40 -8.81 -20.93
C THR A 23 -1.43 -10.14 -21.67
N GLY A 24 -0.32 -10.51 -22.33
CA GLY A 24 -0.25 -11.74 -23.12
C GLY A 24 -0.40 -13.00 -22.27
N LEU A 25 0.16 -13.00 -21.06
CA LEU A 25 0.03 -14.10 -20.10
C LEU A 25 -1.43 -14.33 -19.70
N MET A 26 -2.14 -13.26 -19.32
CA MET A 26 -3.52 -13.37 -18.84
C MET A 26 -4.46 -13.79 -19.96
N GLU A 27 -4.33 -13.21 -21.16
CA GLU A 27 -5.16 -13.59 -22.31
C GLU A 27 -4.93 -15.04 -22.76
N LYS A 28 -3.70 -15.55 -22.61
CA LYS A 28 -3.36 -16.91 -23.00
C LYS A 28 -3.81 -17.95 -21.97
N ILE A 29 -3.63 -17.68 -20.68
CA ILE A 29 -3.86 -18.67 -19.62
C ILE A 29 -5.26 -18.55 -19.00
N ARG A 30 -5.83 -17.35 -18.94
CA ARG A 30 -7.16 -17.06 -18.39
C ARG A 30 -8.04 -16.29 -19.38
N PRO A 31 -8.28 -16.83 -20.61
CA PRO A 31 -9.14 -16.17 -21.60
C PRO A 31 -10.59 -16.01 -21.15
N ASP A 32 -11.00 -16.71 -20.09
CA ASP A 32 -12.31 -16.63 -19.46
C ASP A 32 -12.49 -15.40 -18.57
N LYS A 33 -11.41 -14.72 -18.19
CA LYS A 33 -11.43 -13.55 -17.30
C LYS A 33 -11.34 -12.25 -18.09
N LYS A 34 -12.03 -11.22 -17.61
CA LYS A 34 -11.95 -9.87 -18.18
C LYS A 34 -10.66 -9.20 -17.73
N LEU A 35 -9.94 -8.58 -18.66
CA LEU A 35 -8.74 -7.78 -18.38
C LEU A 35 -9.05 -6.30 -18.64
N ILE A 36 -8.84 -5.44 -17.64
CA ILE A 36 -8.97 -3.98 -17.81
C ILE A 36 -7.68 -3.44 -18.41
N LYS A 37 -7.78 -2.70 -19.52
CA LYS A 37 -6.66 -2.10 -20.24
C LYS A 37 -6.99 -0.67 -20.72
N PRO A 38 -5.98 0.20 -20.93
CA PRO A 38 -4.57 0.02 -20.50
C PRO A 38 -4.47 -0.05 -18.97
N PHE A 39 -3.35 -0.54 -18.44
CA PHE A 39 -3.16 -0.61 -16.98
C PHE A 39 -3.05 0.82 -16.42
N PRO A 40 -3.94 1.25 -15.50
CA PRO A 40 -3.87 2.59 -14.94
C PRO A 40 -2.53 2.84 -14.25
N ARG A 41 -1.96 4.02 -14.45
CA ARG A 41 -0.75 4.49 -13.77
C ARG A 41 -1.14 5.51 -12.71
N LEU A 42 -0.84 5.22 -11.46
CA LEU A 42 -1.11 6.08 -10.32
C LEU A 42 0.22 6.50 -9.70
N THR A 43 0.38 7.77 -9.35
CA THR A 43 1.50 8.13 -8.47
C THR A 43 1.23 7.57 -7.07
N TYR A 44 2.27 7.29 -6.29
CA TYR A 44 2.15 6.87 -4.90
C TYR A 44 1.26 7.84 -4.11
N LYS A 45 1.44 9.15 -4.34
CA LYS A 45 0.61 10.19 -3.73
C LYS A 45 -0.87 10.05 -4.10
N GLU A 46 -1.18 9.78 -5.37
CA GLU A 46 -2.54 9.55 -5.86
C GLU A 46 -3.15 8.28 -5.23
N ALA A 47 -2.40 7.18 -5.18
CA ALA A 47 -2.83 5.91 -4.61
C ALA A 47 -3.13 6.04 -3.11
N MET A 48 -2.20 6.61 -2.35
CA MET A 48 -2.39 6.86 -0.92
C MET A 48 -3.54 7.84 -0.65
N ARG A 49 -3.75 8.84 -1.52
CA ARG A 49 -4.85 9.81 -1.37
C ARG A 49 -6.21 9.19 -1.65
N ARG A 50 -6.34 8.38 -2.71
CA ARG A 50 -7.63 7.83 -3.18
C ARG A 50 -7.99 6.49 -2.55
N TYR A 51 -7.02 5.73 -2.08
CA TYR A 51 -7.26 4.37 -1.58
C TYR A 51 -6.67 4.14 -0.18
N GLY A 52 -5.78 5.01 0.30
CA GLY A 52 -5.06 4.78 1.55
C GLY A 52 -4.02 3.65 1.46
N SER A 53 -3.67 3.22 0.25
CA SER A 53 -2.82 2.06 -0.01
C SER A 53 -2.00 2.26 -1.28
N ASP A 54 -0.77 1.75 -1.28
CA ASP A 54 0.14 1.65 -2.42
C ASP A 54 -0.06 0.35 -3.22
N LYS A 55 -1.06 -0.45 -2.85
CA LYS A 55 -1.52 -1.62 -3.60
C LYS A 55 -3.05 -1.63 -3.70
N PRO A 56 -3.64 -0.61 -4.34
CA PRO A 56 -5.08 -0.46 -4.35
C PRO A 56 -5.77 -1.55 -5.17
N ASP A 57 -6.88 -2.08 -4.66
CA ASP A 57 -7.81 -2.83 -5.50
C ASP A 57 -8.68 -1.86 -6.30
N VAL A 58 -8.36 -1.66 -7.59
CA VAL A 58 -9.05 -0.69 -8.46
C VAL A 58 -10.34 -1.22 -9.10
N ARG A 59 -10.79 -2.44 -8.75
CA ARG A 59 -12.01 -3.04 -9.33
C ARG A 59 -13.30 -2.34 -8.93
N PHE A 60 -13.30 -1.57 -7.85
CA PHE A 60 -14.46 -0.86 -7.32
C PHE A 60 -14.09 0.52 -6.78
N GLY A 61 -15.10 1.38 -6.62
CA GLY A 61 -14.94 2.75 -6.13
C GLY A 61 -14.65 2.82 -4.63
N MET A 62 -15.52 3.54 -3.89
CA MET A 62 -15.34 3.83 -2.47
C MET A 62 -14.00 4.51 -2.17
N GLU A 63 -13.63 5.48 -3.01
CA GLU A 63 -12.40 6.24 -2.84
C GLU A 63 -12.43 7.04 -1.53
N VAL A 64 -11.25 7.19 -0.94
CA VAL A 64 -11.02 7.96 0.27
C VAL A 64 -11.15 9.46 -0.05
N GLY A 65 -12.00 10.14 0.72
CA GLY A 65 -12.13 11.59 0.69
C GLY A 65 -11.47 12.25 1.90
N ASP A 66 -10.76 13.35 1.67
CA ASP A 66 -10.21 14.18 2.75
C ASP A 66 -11.25 15.18 3.25
N LEU A 67 -11.56 15.08 4.55
CA LEU A 67 -12.60 15.85 5.21
C LEU A 67 -12.00 16.90 6.16
N SER A 68 -10.67 16.94 6.30
CA SER A 68 -9.97 17.69 7.34
C SER A 68 -10.36 19.17 7.35
N ASN A 69 -10.46 19.79 6.17
CA ASN A 69 -10.84 21.21 6.03
C ASN A 69 -12.30 21.49 6.45
N ILE A 70 -13.20 20.54 6.25
CA ILE A 70 -14.64 20.68 6.57
C ILE A 70 -14.86 20.62 8.09
N VAL A 71 -14.08 19.76 8.76
CA VAL A 71 -14.29 19.45 10.19
C VAL A 71 -13.25 20.09 11.12
N ALA A 72 -12.28 20.84 10.59
CA ALA A 72 -11.23 21.48 11.39
C ALA A 72 -11.80 22.35 12.54
N GLY A 73 -12.89 23.07 12.28
CA GLY A 73 -13.56 23.94 13.25
C GLY A 73 -14.86 23.38 13.83
N CYS A 74 -15.11 22.07 13.74
CA CYS A 74 -16.34 21.49 14.29
C CYS A 74 -16.26 21.30 15.82
N ASP A 75 -17.43 21.22 16.46
CA ASP A 75 -17.55 21.01 17.91
C ASP A 75 -17.30 19.54 18.31
N PHE A 76 -17.00 18.67 17.34
CA PHE A 76 -16.69 17.27 17.60
C PHE A 76 -15.20 17.10 17.89
N GLY A 77 -14.85 17.06 19.18
CA GLY A 77 -13.47 17.06 19.66
C GLY A 77 -12.55 16.00 19.02
N VAL A 78 -13.07 14.84 18.60
CA VAL A 78 -12.28 13.80 17.92
C VAL A 78 -11.73 14.30 16.57
N PHE A 79 -12.55 15.02 15.80
CA PHE A 79 -12.15 15.53 14.49
C PHE A 79 -11.25 16.76 14.61
N SER A 80 -11.67 17.76 15.37
CA SER A 80 -10.90 19.00 15.53
C SER A 80 -9.55 18.77 16.20
N SER A 81 -9.46 17.86 17.19
CA SER A 81 -8.18 17.51 17.82
C SER A 81 -7.22 16.80 16.85
N ALA A 82 -7.72 15.89 16.02
CA ALA A 82 -6.89 15.19 15.04
C ALA A 82 -6.23 16.17 14.05
N VAL A 83 -7.01 17.15 13.53
CA VAL A 83 -6.48 18.19 12.63
C VAL A 83 -5.48 19.09 13.36
N THR A 84 -5.79 19.54 14.58
CA THR A 84 -4.93 20.44 15.36
C THR A 84 -3.59 19.79 15.72
N GLN A 85 -3.55 18.46 15.89
CA GLN A 85 -2.33 17.70 16.16
C GLN A 85 -1.51 17.39 14.90
N GLY A 86 -1.87 17.94 13.74
CA GLY A 86 -1.20 17.69 12.46
C GLY A 86 -1.56 16.35 11.81
N GLY A 87 -2.63 15.70 12.29
CA GLY A 87 -3.24 14.53 11.67
C GLY A 87 -4.21 14.91 10.55
N CYS A 88 -5.14 13.99 10.24
CA CYS A 88 -6.16 14.18 9.22
C CYS A 88 -7.48 13.53 9.63
N VAL A 89 -8.56 13.94 8.96
CA VAL A 89 -9.87 13.30 9.02
C VAL A 89 -10.25 12.89 7.60
N ARG A 90 -10.46 11.60 7.39
CA ARG A 90 -10.78 11.05 6.07
C ARG A 90 -11.90 10.04 6.18
N GLY A 91 -12.60 9.79 5.08
CA GLY A 91 -13.68 8.81 5.07
C GLY A 91 -13.89 8.14 3.72
N ILE A 92 -14.78 7.16 3.74
CA ILE A 92 -15.29 6.44 2.56
C ILE A 92 -16.81 6.35 2.64
N CYS A 93 -17.46 6.19 1.49
CA CYS A 93 -18.91 5.96 1.40
C CYS A 93 -19.19 4.48 1.12
N ALA A 94 -19.91 3.81 2.02
CA ALA A 94 -20.45 2.47 1.82
C ALA A 94 -21.88 2.55 1.25
N PRO A 95 -22.09 2.18 -0.03
CA PRO A 95 -23.36 2.37 -0.70
C PRO A 95 -24.46 1.45 -0.16
N GLY A 96 -25.68 1.99 -0.02
CA GLY A 96 -26.87 1.24 0.42
C GLY A 96 -26.84 0.75 1.87
N CYS A 97 -25.87 1.22 2.66
CA CYS A 97 -25.63 0.74 4.03
C CYS A 97 -26.33 1.55 5.13
N HIS A 98 -27.23 2.49 4.79
CA HIS A 98 -27.99 3.27 5.78
C HIS A 98 -28.63 2.37 6.86
N GLY A 99 -29.18 1.21 6.48
CA GLY A 99 -29.89 0.31 7.40
C GLY A 99 -29.01 -0.51 8.35
N TYR A 100 -27.70 -0.30 8.40
CA TYR A 100 -26.81 -1.08 9.27
C TYR A 100 -27.20 -0.99 10.75
N SER A 101 -27.29 -2.16 11.39
CA SER A 101 -27.61 -2.28 12.81
C SER A 101 -26.45 -1.83 13.69
N ARG A 102 -26.72 -1.49 14.96
CA ARG A 102 -25.66 -1.16 15.95
C ARG A 102 -24.58 -2.24 16.06
N LYS A 103 -24.96 -3.51 15.94
CA LYS A 103 -24.01 -4.63 15.95
C LYS A 103 -23.06 -4.55 14.76
N GLN A 104 -23.58 -4.36 13.55
CA GLN A 104 -22.76 -4.24 12.35
C GLN A 104 -21.87 -2.99 12.37
N LEU A 105 -22.38 -1.85 12.86
CA LEU A 105 -21.56 -0.64 13.04
C LEU A 105 -20.43 -0.88 14.05
N ASN A 106 -20.69 -1.63 15.13
CA ASN A 106 -19.66 -1.99 16.10
C ASN A 106 -18.61 -2.95 15.50
N GLU A 107 -19.01 -3.91 14.67
CA GLU A 107 -18.05 -4.76 13.94
C GLU A 107 -17.10 -3.93 13.06
N LEU A 108 -17.61 -2.93 12.34
CA LEU A 108 -16.79 -2.03 11.54
C LEU A 108 -15.87 -1.16 12.42
N ASN A 109 -16.35 -0.72 13.58
CA ASN A 109 -15.54 0.03 14.54
C ASN A 109 -14.37 -0.81 15.09
N GLU A 110 -14.61 -2.07 15.44
CA GLU A 110 -13.54 -2.99 15.86
C GLU A 110 -12.56 -3.29 14.72
N LEU A 111 -13.04 -3.34 13.47
CA LEU A 111 -12.16 -3.46 12.31
C LEU A 111 -11.24 -2.23 12.16
N ALA A 112 -11.77 -1.02 12.33
CA ALA A 112 -10.97 0.20 12.30
C ALA A 112 -9.90 0.21 13.41
N LYS A 113 -10.29 -0.16 14.64
CA LYS A 113 -9.37 -0.24 15.80
C LYS A 113 -8.27 -1.28 15.64
N SER A 114 -8.52 -2.36 14.88
CA SER A 114 -7.49 -3.35 14.57
C SER A 114 -6.37 -2.82 13.66
N SER A 115 -6.51 -1.60 13.15
CA SER A 115 -5.49 -0.81 12.45
C SER A 115 -5.04 0.40 13.29
N ASP A 116 -5.11 0.29 14.63
CA ASP A 116 -4.73 1.29 15.63
C ASP A 116 -5.52 2.61 15.61
N ALA A 117 -6.65 2.67 14.87
CA ALA A 117 -7.53 3.82 14.92
C ALA A 117 -8.20 3.94 16.30
N GLY A 118 -8.36 5.18 16.81
CA GLY A 118 -9.07 5.42 18.07
C GLY A 118 -10.57 5.05 18.02
N GLY A 119 -11.13 4.93 16.82
CA GLY A 119 -12.50 4.49 16.57
C GLY A 119 -12.99 4.90 15.18
N LEU A 120 -14.25 4.56 14.91
CA LEU A 120 -14.94 4.82 13.66
C LEU A 120 -16.17 5.70 13.92
N VAL A 121 -16.24 6.83 13.24
CA VAL A 121 -17.45 7.66 13.21
C VAL A 121 -18.27 7.24 12.00
N THR A 122 -19.58 7.04 12.22
CA THR A 122 -20.51 6.63 11.17
C THR A 122 -21.60 7.67 10.98
N ILE A 123 -21.98 7.94 9.74
CA ILE A 123 -23.11 8.81 9.39
C ILE A 123 -24.02 8.04 8.44
N GLN A 124 -25.23 7.74 8.88
CA GLN A 124 -26.25 7.09 8.05
C GLN A 124 -27.15 8.16 7.43
N LEU A 125 -27.31 8.14 6.11
CA LEU A 125 -28.13 9.10 5.37
C LEU A 125 -29.48 8.46 5.00
N GLU A 126 -30.60 9.04 5.44
CA GLU A 126 -31.93 8.45 5.18
C GLU A 126 -32.23 8.32 3.68
N PRO A 127 -32.79 7.19 3.20
CA PRO A 127 -33.11 6.98 1.79
C PRO A 127 -34.24 7.87 1.26
N SER A 128 -35.08 8.43 2.13
CA SER A 128 -36.28 9.19 1.75
C SER A 128 -35.99 10.57 1.15
N SER A 129 -34.73 11.01 1.18
CA SER A 129 -34.32 12.29 0.62
C SER A 129 -34.21 12.23 -0.91
N SER A 130 -34.66 13.29 -1.60
CA SER A 130 -34.51 13.44 -3.05
C SER A 130 -33.07 13.72 -3.53
N GLY A 131 -32.16 14.01 -2.61
CA GLY A 131 -30.74 14.29 -2.88
C GLY A 131 -29.99 14.72 -1.62
N ILE A 132 -28.68 14.97 -1.73
CA ILE A 132 -27.88 15.47 -0.60
C ILE A 132 -28.32 16.88 -0.19
N ASP A 133 -28.70 17.72 -1.15
CA ASP A 133 -29.15 19.10 -0.87
C ASP A 133 -30.45 19.17 -0.07
N SER A 134 -31.32 18.15 -0.17
CA SER A 134 -32.58 18.06 0.57
C SER A 134 -32.46 17.39 1.93
N LEU A 135 -31.25 16.99 2.37
CA LEU A 135 -31.06 16.44 3.72
C LEU A 135 -31.50 17.46 4.77
N THR A 136 -32.21 16.95 5.78
CA THR A 136 -32.55 17.63 7.04
C THR A 136 -31.83 16.96 8.21
N GLU A 137 -31.80 17.59 9.38
CA GLU A 137 -31.15 17.02 10.57
C GLU A 137 -31.76 15.67 10.98
N GLU A 138 -33.08 15.50 10.84
CA GLU A 138 -33.79 14.24 11.15
C GLU A 138 -33.40 13.09 10.20
N MET A 139 -32.90 13.43 9.02
CA MET A 139 -32.45 12.48 7.99
C MET A 139 -31.00 12.01 8.17
N VAL A 140 -30.31 12.48 9.21
CA VAL A 140 -28.91 12.18 9.49
C VAL A 140 -28.82 11.45 10.84
N LYS A 141 -28.46 10.17 10.82
CA LYS A 141 -28.23 9.40 12.05
C LYS A 141 -26.73 9.23 12.28
N SER A 142 -26.22 9.87 13.33
CA SER A 142 -24.83 9.75 13.76
C SER A 142 -24.66 10.16 15.22
N VAL A 143 -23.67 9.58 15.90
CA VAL A 143 -23.20 10.09 17.21
C VAL A 143 -22.57 11.49 17.10
N ALA A 144 -22.07 11.85 15.91
CA ALA A 144 -21.47 13.15 15.62
C ALA A 144 -22.49 14.17 15.10
N ALA A 145 -23.74 13.78 14.81
CA ALA A 145 -24.74 14.65 14.16
C ALA A 145 -24.98 15.95 14.94
N LYS A 146 -25.03 15.89 16.27
CA LYS A 146 -25.23 17.06 17.14
C LYS A 146 -24.03 18.02 17.22
N HIS A 147 -22.89 17.62 16.68
CA HIS A 147 -21.63 18.36 16.70
C HIS A 147 -21.19 18.82 15.31
N LEU A 148 -21.97 18.48 14.28
CA LEU A 148 -21.76 18.88 12.90
C LEU A 148 -22.95 19.70 12.45
N THR A 149 -22.69 20.79 11.74
CA THR A 149 -23.78 21.50 11.06
C THR A 149 -24.30 20.67 9.88
N LEU A 150 -25.57 20.86 9.52
CA LEU A 150 -26.15 20.20 8.35
C LEU A 150 -25.36 20.48 7.07
N ASN A 151 -24.81 21.69 6.92
CA ASN A 151 -23.96 22.03 5.77
C ASN A 151 -22.66 21.22 5.75
N GLN A 152 -21.99 21.05 6.91
CA GLN A 152 -20.81 20.17 7.00
C GLN A 152 -21.15 18.73 6.60
N VAL A 153 -22.31 18.20 7.02
CA VAL A 153 -22.73 16.84 6.62
C VAL A 153 -22.94 16.75 5.11
N LYS A 154 -23.54 17.76 4.48
CA LYS A 154 -23.72 17.82 3.02
C LYS A 154 -22.39 17.89 2.28
N GLU A 155 -21.45 18.72 2.76
CA GLU A 155 -20.09 18.81 2.20
C GLU A 155 -19.33 17.49 2.33
N ILE A 156 -19.39 16.83 3.49
CA ILE A 156 -18.80 15.50 3.70
C ILE A 156 -19.41 14.49 2.71
N ALA A 157 -20.74 14.45 2.61
CA ALA A 157 -21.42 13.56 1.68
C ALA A 157 -21.03 13.83 0.22
N ALA A 158 -20.88 15.10 -0.17
CA ALA A 158 -20.44 15.49 -1.51
C ALA A 158 -18.99 15.04 -1.79
N VAL A 159 -18.05 15.27 -0.87
CA VAL A 159 -16.66 14.80 -1.02
C VAL A 159 -16.57 13.28 -1.15
N LEU A 160 -17.41 12.56 -0.40
CA LEU A 160 -17.47 11.10 -0.46
C LEU A 160 -18.36 10.56 -1.59
N SER A 161 -18.90 11.43 -2.44
CA SER A 161 -19.83 11.07 -3.53
C SER A 161 -21.02 10.22 -3.07
N ALA A 162 -21.48 10.46 -1.85
CA ALA A 162 -22.54 9.71 -1.20
C ALA A 162 -23.93 10.14 -1.68
N LYS A 163 -24.89 9.22 -1.53
CA LYS A 163 -26.29 9.42 -1.86
C LYS A 163 -27.18 9.11 -0.65
N PRO A 164 -28.44 9.60 -0.64
CA PRO A 164 -29.45 9.11 0.30
C PRO A 164 -29.49 7.57 0.30
N GLY A 165 -29.49 6.97 1.49
CA GLY A 165 -29.44 5.52 1.68
C GLY A 165 -28.04 4.94 1.93
N ASP A 166 -26.99 5.76 1.89
CA ASP A 166 -25.62 5.33 2.11
C ASP A 166 -25.17 5.48 3.58
N LEU A 167 -24.00 4.89 3.88
CA LEU A 167 -23.30 4.98 5.16
C LEU A 167 -21.91 5.57 4.96
N LEU A 168 -21.62 6.68 5.62
CA LEU A 168 -20.28 7.28 5.64
C LEU A 168 -19.48 6.70 6.80
N LEU A 169 -18.26 6.27 6.51
CA LEU A 169 -17.32 5.71 7.46
C LEU A 169 -16.13 6.67 7.56
N ILE A 170 -15.93 7.28 8.73
CA ILE A 170 -14.98 8.39 8.92
C ILE A 170 -14.00 8.05 10.05
N VAL A 171 -12.71 8.19 9.76
CA VAL A 171 -11.61 7.94 10.69
C VAL A 171 -10.78 9.22 10.84
N ALA A 172 -10.32 9.48 12.06
CA ALA A 172 -9.52 10.64 12.40
C ALA A 172 -8.27 10.20 13.17
N GLY A 173 -7.11 10.79 12.85
CA GLY A 173 -5.84 10.45 13.49
C GLY A 173 -4.63 10.77 12.62
N GLY A 174 -3.50 10.14 12.90
CA GLY A 174 -2.29 10.25 12.07
C GLY A 174 -2.50 9.62 10.69
N ASN A 175 -1.85 10.18 9.65
CA ASN A 175 -2.04 9.76 8.25
C ASN A 175 -1.89 8.24 8.05
N SER A 176 -0.86 7.61 8.64
CA SER A 176 -0.63 6.16 8.49
C SER A 176 -1.79 5.33 9.05
N VAL A 177 -2.23 5.65 10.28
CA VAL A 177 -3.35 4.97 10.96
C VAL A 177 -4.66 5.14 10.18
N VAL A 178 -4.95 6.37 9.72
CA VAL A 178 -6.16 6.67 8.96
C VAL A 178 -6.17 5.91 7.63
N ASN A 179 -5.06 5.92 6.90
CA ASN A 179 -4.93 5.21 5.62
C ASN A 179 -5.11 3.70 5.81
N ALA A 180 -4.42 3.09 6.79
CA ALA A 180 -4.51 1.66 7.07
C ALA A 180 -5.92 1.23 7.50
N ALA A 181 -6.60 2.02 8.31
CA ALA A 181 -7.97 1.73 8.74
C ALA A 181 -8.98 1.86 7.58
N LEU A 182 -8.85 2.88 6.74
CA LEU A 182 -9.76 3.10 5.62
C LEU A 182 -9.55 2.09 4.49
N ASP A 183 -8.31 1.68 4.18
CA ASP A 183 -8.05 0.61 3.21
C ASP A 183 -8.71 -0.71 3.68
N LYS A 184 -8.51 -1.07 4.95
CA LYS A 184 -9.11 -2.28 5.55
C LYS A 184 -10.64 -2.24 5.53
N LEU A 185 -11.25 -1.11 5.91
CA LEU A 185 -12.69 -0.91 5.85
C LEU A 185 -13.21 -0.98 4.41
N ARG A 186 -12.49 -0.35 3.47
CA ARG A 186 -12.86 -0.32 2.06
C ARG A 186 -12.87 -1.71 1.45
N LEU A 187 -11.82 -2.51 1.68
CA LEU A 187 -11.75 -3.89 1.18
C LEU A 187 -12.84 -4.78 1.80
N GLU A 188 -13.07 -4.66 3.12
CA GLU A 188 -14.13 -5.44 3.79
C GLU A 188 -15.53 -5.05 3.28
N MET A 189 -15.79 -3.76 3.07
CA MET A 189 -17.07 -3.31 2.51
C MET A 189 -17.22 -3.72 1.05
N GLY A 190 -16.14 -3.66 0.25
CA GLY A 190 -16.12 -4.20 -1.12
C GLY A 190 -16.55 -5.67 -1.15
N ARG A 191 -16.05 -6.48 -0.21
CA ARG A 191 -16.43 -7.89 -0.06
C ARG A 191 -17.87 -8.07 0.43
N ARG A 192 -18.29 -7.40 1.51
CA ARG A 192 -19.66 -7.51 2.07
C ARG A 192 -20.73 -7.10 1.06
N LEU A 193 -20.43 -6.08 0.25
CA LEU A 193 -21.32 -5.51 -0.76
C LEU A 193 -21.15 -6.14 -2.14
N LYS A 194 -20.23 -7.09 -2.31
CA LYS A 194 -19.93 -7.77 -3.58
C LYS A 194 -19.65 -6.78 -4.72
N LEU A 195 -18.87 -5.74 -4.41
CA LEU A 195 -18.48 -4.71 -5.37
C LEU A 195 -17.27 -5.13 -6.20
N THR A 196 -16.51 -6.12 -5.75
CA THR A 196 -15.39 -6.70 -6.49
C THR A 196 -15.91 -7.55 -7.66
N ALA A 197 -15.56 -7.17 -8.89
CA ALA A 197 -15.80 -8.01 -10.06
C ALA A 197 -14.86 -9.23 -10.03
N GLU A 198 -15.34 -10.37 -9.50
CA GLU A 198 -14.56 -11.59 -9.29
C GLU A 198 -14.04 -12.24 -10.60
N ASP A 199 -14.67 -11.92 -11.73
CA ASP A 199 -14.29 -12.36 -13.08
C ASP A 199 -13.31 -11.41 -13.77
N THR A 200 -12.79 -10.40 -13.06
CA THR A 200 -11.96 -9.35 -13.62
C THR A 200 -10.56 -9.32 -13.00
N PHE A 201 -9.56 -9.24 -13.85
CA PHE A 201 -8.19 -8.84 -13.51
C PHE A 201 -8.04 -7.34 -13.77
N ALA A 202 -7.78 -6.60 -12.68
CA ALA A 202 -7.52 -5.18 -12.71
C ALA A 202 -6.09 -4.93 -12.23
N PHE A 203 -5.21 -4.71 -13.20
CA PHE A 203 -3.85 -4.28 -12.95
C PHE A 203 -3.81 -2.78 -12.75
N CYS A 204 -2.82 -2.29 -12.01
CA CYS A 204 -2.37 -0.91 -12.08
C CYS A 204 -0.87 -0.83 -11.75
N PHE A 205 -0.24 0.25 -12.19
CA PHE A 205 1.12 0.60 -11.79
C PHE A 205 1.07 1.71 -10.75
N ILE A 206 1.88 1.59 -9.71
CA ILE A 206 2.20 2.67 -8.80
C ILE A 206 3.59 3.18 -9.12
N VAL A 207 3.74 4.49 -9.30
CA VAL A 207 5.00 5.17 -9.65
C VAL A 207 5.24 6.35 -8.72
N ASP A 208 6.38 7.04 -8.85
CA ASP A 208 6.69 8.25 -8.07
C ASP A 208 6.61 8.03 -6.55
N PHE A 209 7.17 6.91 -6.09
CA PHE A 209 7.36 6.67 -4.66
C PHE A 209 8.38 7.66 -4.09
N PRO A 210 8.24 8.09 -2.83
CA PRO A 210 9.36 8.69 -2.10
C PRO A 210 10.58 7.76 -2.18
N LEU A 211 11.79 8.31 -2.23
CA LEU A 211 12.99 7.47 -2.20
C LEU A 211 13.21 6.91 -0.78
N LEU A 212 13.00 7.76 0.22
CA LEU A 212 13.32 7.51 1.62
C LEU A 212 12.15 7.91 2.53
N TYR A 213 12.00 7.21 3.64
CA TYR A 213 11.17 7.64 4.77
C TYR A 213 12.02 7.77 6.03
N TRP A 214 11.68 8.72 6.91
CA TRP A 214 12.40 8.89 8.17
C TRP A 214 11.91 7.87 9.19
N ASP A 215 12.81 7.00 9.65
CA ASP A 215 12.51 6.05 10.72
C ASP A 215 12.80 6.70 12.08
N LYS A 216 11.75 6.91 12.87
CA LYS A 216 11.85 7.57 14.18
C LYS A 216 12.54 6.71 15.23
N GLU A 217 12.47 5.39 15.11
CA GLU A 217 13.04 4.47 16.09
C GLU A 217 14.54 4.29 15.85
N LEU A 218 14.91 4.16 14.57
CA LEU A 218 16.30 4.02 14.16
C LEU A 218 17.06 5.35 14.17
N GLY A 219 16.37 6.47 13.91
CA GLY A 219 16.97 7.81 13.89
C GLY A 219 17.76 8.11 12.61
N TYR A 220 17.45 7.43 11.52
CA TYR A 220 18.01 7.65 10.18
C TYR A 220 16.97 7.31 9.10
N TRP A 221 17.27 7.67 7.85
CA TRP A 221 16.38 7.38 6.73
C TRP A 221 16.38 5.89 6.38
N GLN A 222 15.23 5.37 5.95
CA GLN A 222 15.08 4.03 5.40
C GLN A 222 14.58 4.11 3.96
N PRO A 223 14.98 3.19 3.07
CA PRO A 223 14.50 3.17 1.70
C PRO A 223 13.03 2.76 1.66
N MET A 224 12.25 3.38 0.77
CA MET A 224 10.88 2.92 0.50
C MET A 224 10.85 1.54 -0.18
N HIS A 225 11.90 1.19 -0.94
CA HIS A 225 12.01 -0.09 -1.64
C HIS A 225 13.33 -0.80 -1.28
N HIS A 226 14.43 -0.46 -1.94
CA HIS A 226 15.77 -0.97 -1.59
C HIS A 226 16.83 0.12 -1.75
N PRO A 227 18.01 0.00 -1.10
CA PRO A 227 19.04 1.05 -1.06
C PRO A 227 19.64 1.42 -2.43
N PHE A 228 19.55 0.53 -3.43
CA PHE A 228 20.10 0.77 -4.77
C PHE A 228 19.17 1.54 -5.72
N THR A 229 18.00 1.98 -5.25
CA THR A 229 17.03 2.70 -6.09
C THR A 229 17.55 4.08 -6.43
N SER A 230 17.51 4.45 -7.71
CA SER A 230 17.93 5.79 -8.16
C SER A 230 16.92 6.84 -7.70
N PRO A 231 17.36 8.00 -7.19
CA PRO A 231 16.51 9.18 -7.14
C PRO A 231 16.13 9.64 -8.56
N LYS A 232 15.04 10.40 -8.68
CA LYS A 232 14.81 11.26 -9.84
C LYS A 232 15.93 12.28 -9.96
N GLU A 233 16.40 12.53 -11.18
CA GLU A 233 17.61 13.34 -11.41
C GLU A 233 17.44 14.78 -10.90
N GLU A 234 16.26 15.36 -11.12
CA GLU A 234 15.88 16.69 -10.66
C GLU A 234 15.87 16.84 -9.14
N ASP A 235 15.69 15.75 -8.39
CA ASP A 235 15.61 15.74 -6.93
C ASP A 235 16.95 15.44 -6.25
N ILE A 236 17.99 15.03 -6.99
CA ILE A 236 19.31 14.70 -6.43
C ILE A 236 19.86 15.82 -5.51
N PRO A 237 19.75 17.12 -5.83
CA PRO A 237 20.21 18.18 -4.94
C PRO A 237 19.49 18.21 -3.58
N LEU A 238 18.25 17.71 -3.50
CA LEU A 238 17.46 17.68 -2.25
C LEU A 238 17.95 16.61 -1.28
N LEU A 239 18.77 15.64 -1.72
CA LEU A 239 19.36 14.63 -0.83
C LEU A 239 20.23 15.25 0.29
N ASP A 240 20.78 16.45 0.09
CA ASP A 240 21.61 17.11 1.09
C ASP A 240 20.80 17.99 2.06
N SER A 241 19.57 18.36 1.71
CA SER A 241 18.76 19.33 2.47
C SER A 241 17.41 18.80 2.94
N GLU A 242 16.64 18.17 2.06
CA GLU A 242 15.27 17.70 2.31
C GLU A 242 15.05 16.27 1.74
N PRO A 243 15.74 15.23 2.26
CA PRO A 243 15.73 13.89 1.65
C PRO A 243 14.33 13.27 1.52
N GLY A 244 13.42 13.60 2.43
CA GLY A 244 12.03 13.11 2.41
C GLY A 244 11.17 13.68 1.28
N ARG A 245 11.68 14.63 0.49
CA ARG A 245 11.02 15.17 -0.71
C ARG A 245 11.54 14.56 -2.01
N VAL A 246 12.58 13.74 -1.94
CA VAL A 246 13.18 13.09 -3.11
C VAL A 246 12.29 11.93 -3.55
N TYR A 247 11.90 11.93 -4.82
CA TYR A 247 11.24 10.79 -5.42
C TYR A 247 12.25 9.76 -5.93
N GLY A 248 11.93 8.49 -5.75
CA GLY A 248 12.66 7.37 -6.34
C GLY A 248 12.13 7.03 -7.73
N ARG A 249 13.01 6.52 -8.58
CA ARG A 249 12.73 5.91 -9.89
C ARG A 249 12.22 4.48 -9.70
N HIS A 250 11.18 4.33 -8.88
CA HIS A 250 10.60 3.07 -8.43
C HIS A 250 9.17 2.92 -8.95
N TYR A 251 8.81 1.68 -9.26
CA TYR A 251 7.49 1.31 -9.75
C TYR A 251 7.09 -0.06 -9.22
N ASP A 252 5.81 -0.17 -8.87
CA ASP A 252 5.16 -1.41 -8.49
C ASP A 252 4.04 -1.73 -9.46
N MET A 253 3.84 -3.02 -9.72
CA MET A 253 2.68 -3.54 -10.44
C MET A 253 1.78 -4.26 -9.45
N VAL A 254 0.53 -3.86 -9.43
CA VAL A 254 -0.50 -4.34 -8.52
C VAL A 254 -1.58 -5.03 -9.33
N LEU A 255 -2.09 -6.15 -8.82
CA LEU A 255 -3.22 -6.88 -9.40
C LEU A 255 -4.26 -7.12 -8.31
N ASN A 256 -5.48 -6.61 -8.50
CA ASN A 256 -6.62 -6.86 -7.61
C ASN A 256 -6.33 -6.56 -6.12
N GLY A 257 -5.54 -5.51 -5.85
CA GLY A 257 -5.14 -5.12 -4.49
C GLY A 257 -3.94 -5.86 -3.91
N CYS A 258 -3.25 -6.66 -4.72
CA CYS A 258 -2.03 -7.35 -4.35
C CYS A 258 -0.86 -6.82 -5.18
N GLU A 259 0.18 -6.32 -4.54
CA GLU A 259 1.47 -6.08 -5.20
C GLU A 259 2.00 -7.39 -5.77
N ILE A 260 2.24 -7.48 -7.07
CA ILE A 260 2.71 -8.71 -7.74
C ILE A 260 4.12 -8.58 -8.33
N ALA A 261 4.59 -7.35 -8.55
CA ALA A 261 5.96 -7.09 -8.95
C ALA A 261 6.40 -5.71 -8.46
N GLY A 262 7.68 -5.57 -8.16
CA GLY A 262 8.29 -4.31 -7.75
C GLY A 262 9.69 -4.16 -8.33
N GLY A 263 10.03 -2.95 -8.74
CA GLY A 263 11.26 -2.67 -9.49
C GLY A 263 11.70 -1.23 -9.43
N SER A 264 12.93 -0.96 -9.85
CA SER A 264 13.43 0.41 -9.94
C SER A 264 14.57 0.54 -10.93
N ILE A 265 14.79 1.77 -11.40
CA ILE A 265 16.08 2.15 -11.99
C ILE A 265 17.11 2.22 -10.88
N ARG A 266 18.29 1.68 -11.15
CA ARG A 266 19.36 1.54 -10.17
C ARG A 266 20.33 2.71 -10.22
N ILE A 267 20.88 3.02 -9.05
CA ILE A 267 22.07 3.86 -8.98
C ILE A 267 23.24 3.08 -9.58
N HIS A 268 23.92 3.69 -10.54
CA HIS A 268 25.11 3.13 -11.20
C HIS A 268 26.37 3.96 -10.94
N ALA A 269 26.28 4.97 -10.05
CA ALA A 269 27.38 5.87 -9.71
C ALA A 269 27.77 5.74 -8.22
N ASP A 270 29.04 5.39 -7.96
CA ASP A 270 29.59 5.17 -6.61
C ASP A 270 29.28 6.31 -5.63
N LYS A 271 29.59 7.56 -6.03
CA LYS A 271 29.37 8.74 -5.18
C LYS A 271 27.92 8.92 -4.76
N LEU A 272 26.97 8.66 -5.66
CA LEU A 272 25.54 8.79 -5.37
C LEU A 272 25.09 7.64 -4.45
N GLN A 273 25.53 6.41 -4.72
CA GLN A 273 25.17 5.26 -3.89
C GLN A 273 25.69 5.40 -2.46
N ARG A 274 26.93 5.88 -2.29
CA ARG A 274 27.50 6.18 -0.96
C ARG A 274 26.70 7.26 -0.24
N LYS A 275 26.23 8.30 -0.95
CA LYS A 275 25.38 9.33 -0.36
C LYS A 275 24.09 8.73 0.21
N VAL A 276 23.42 7.87 -0.56
CA VAL A 276 22.19 7.18 -0.11
C VAL A 276 22.48 6.29 1.10
N PHE A 277 23.56 5.50 1.10
CA PHE A 277 23.93 4.70 2.26
C PHE A 277 24.22 5.55 3.51
N ASN A 278 24.87 6.70 3.36
CA ASN A 278 25.15 7.58 4.50
C ASN A 278 23.85 8.17 5.08
N LEU A 279 22.85 8.51 4.25
CA LEU A 279 21.53 8.92 4.73
C LEU A 279 20.82 7.80 5.51
N MET A 280 21.11 6.55 5.15
CA MET A 280 20.64 5.34 5.84
C MET A 280 21.46 4.97 7.08
N GLY A 281 22.34 5.84 7.54
CA GLY A 281 23.10 5.66 8.79
C GLY A 281 24.33 4.76 8.67
N TYR A 282 24.70 4.30 7.47
CA TYR A 282 25.94 3.56 7.29
C TYR A 282 27.14 4.51 7.37
N SER A 283 28.19 4.11 8.08
CA SER A 283 29.48 4.80 7.98
C SER A 283 30.19 4.41 6.69
N ASN A 284 31.13 5.24 6.21
CA ASN A 284 31.96 4.88 5.04
C ASN A 284 32.65 3.51 5.21
N ARG A 285 33.08 3.18 6.44
CA ARG A 285 33.67 1.87 6.76
C ARG A 285 32.66 0.73 6.58
N ASP A 286 31.43 0.91 7.05
CA ASP A 286 30.38 -0.11 6.88
C ASP A 286 30.04 -0.30 5.40
N VAL A 287 29.98 0.81 4.65
CA VAL A 287 29.76 0.79 3.21
C VAL A 287 30.86 0.01 2.50
N ASP A 288 32.13 0.30 2.79
CA ASP A 288 33.27 -0.41 2.17
C ASP A 288 33.27 -1.90 2.53
N GLN A 289 33.01 -2.25 3.79
CA GLN A 289 33.02 -3.63 4.24
C GLN A 289 31.88 -4.46 3.65
N ARG A 290 30.69 -3.88 3.50
CA ARG A 290 29.48 -4.61 3.05
C ARG A 290 29.28 -4.55 1.55
N PHE A 291 29.56 -3.40 0.94
CA PHE A 291 29.19 -3.07 -0.44
C PHE A 291 30.37 -2.61 -1.31
N GLY A 292 31.60 -2.55 -0.76
CA GLY A 292 32.77 -2.02 -1.47
C GLY A 292 33.05 -2.69 -2.81
N HIS A 293 32.86 -4.02 -2.88
CA HIS A 293 33.03 -4.78 -4.14
C HIS A 293 32.06 -4.33 -5.24
N LEU A 294 30.80 -4.06 -4.90
CA LEU A 294 29.80 -3.56 -5.85
C LEU A 294 30.12 -2.12 -6.28
N LEU A 295 30.49 -1.27 -5.32
CA LEU A 295 30.85 0.13 -5.59
C LEU A 295 32.11 0.24 -6.45
N GLU A 296 33.07 -0.67 -6.26
CA GLU A 296 34.24 -0.78 -7.13
C GLU A 296 33.82 -1.17 -8.56
N ALA A 297 32.88 -2.12 -8.71
CA ALA A 297 32.33 -2.51 -10.01
C ALA A 297 31.73 -1.32 -10.78
N PHE A 298 31.06 -0.38 -10.09
CA PHE A 298 30.53 0.84 -10.73
C PHE A 298 31.62 1.69 -11.40
N ASN A 299 32.83 1.73 -10.83
CA ASN A 299 33.95 2.50 -11.36
C ASN A 299 34.57 1.90 -12.63
N TYR A 300 34.26 0.65 -12.99
CA TYR A 300 34.68 0.03 -14.25
C TYR A 300 33.69 0.27 -15.40
N GLY A 301 32.74 1.18 -15.24
CA GLY A 301 31.78 1.57 -16.28
C GLY A 301 30.47 0.82 -16.22
N ALA A 302 29.86 0.71 -15.03
CA ALA A 302 28.51 0.16 -14.92
C ALA A 302 27.52 1.02 -15.72
N PRO A 303 26.71 0.43 -16.61
CA PRO A 303 25.74 1.18 -17.40
C PRO A 303 24.57 1.66 -16.54
N PRO A 304 23.79 2.65 -17.00
CA PRO A 304 22.43 2.82 -16.51
C PRO A 304 21.67 1.50 -16.63
N HIS A 305 21.01 1.08 -15.57
CA HIS A 305 20.30 -0.20 -15.52
C HIS A 305 19.11 -0.11 -14.58
N GLY A 306 18.15 -1.00 -14.78
CA GLY A 306 16.96 -1.12 -13.98
C GLY A 306 16.40 -2.52 -14.07
N GLY A 307 15.52 -2.86 -13.13
CA GLY A 307 14.91 -4.17 -13.14
C GLY A 307 13.73 -4.30 -12.22
N VAL A 308 13.10 -5.45 -12.30
CA VAL A 308 11.85 -5.80 -11.64
C VAL A 308 11.84 -7.27 -11.26
N ALA A 309 11.30 -7.56 -10.09
CA ALA A 309 11.07 -8.92 -9.65
C ALA A 309 9.57 -9.14 -9.46
N ALA A 310 9.02 -10.12 -10.18
CA ALA A 310 7.62 -10.52 -10.04
C ALA A 310 7.47 -11.77 -9.16
N GLY A 311 6.55 -11.70 -8.19
CA GLY A 311 6.22 -12.80 -7.27
C GLY A 311 5.37 -13.86 -7.95
N ILE A 312 6.01 -14.85 -8.59
CA ILE A 312 5.33 -15.93 -9.34
C ILE A 312 4.24 -16.61 -8.49
N ASP A 313 4.53 -16.95 -7.23
CA ASP A 313 3.55 -17.63 -6.36
C ASP A 313 2.29 -16.78 -6.14
N ARG A 314 2.45 -15.46 -5.99
CA ARG A 314 1.31 -14.54 -5.81
C ARG A 314 0.52 -14.36 -7.09
N ILE A 315 1.21 -14.32 -8.24
CA ILE A 315 0.55 -14.29 -9.56
C ILE A 315 -0.26 -15.57 -9.76
N LEU A 316 0.32 -16.74 -9.50
CA LEU A 316 -0.36 -18.03 -9.61
C LEU A 316 -1.55 -18.12 -8.66
N MET A 317 -1.41 -17.68 -7.40
CA MET A 317 -2.49 -17.62 -6.42
C MET A 317 -3.68 -16.81 -6.96
N LEU A 318 -3.44 -15.60 -7.46
CA LEU A 318 -4.49 -14.74 -8.03
C LEU A 318 -5.09 -15.33 -9.32
N MET A 319 -4.26 -15.95 -10.15
CA MET A 319 -4.71 -16.65 -11.37
C MET A 319 -5.47 -17.94 -11.08
N ALA A 320 -5.24 -18.61 -9.95
CA ALA A 320 -6.00 -19.78 -9.54
C ALA A 320 -7.30 -19.38 -8.80
N GLY A 321 -7.37 -18.15 -8.29
CA GLY A 321 -8.48 -17.69 -7.46
C GLY A 321 -8.37 -18.19 -6.01
N GLU A 322 -7.14 -18.44 -5.55
CA GLU A 322 -6.85 -18.93 -4.21
C GLU A 322 -6.58 -17.79 -3.24
N ASP A 323 -6.87 -18.01 -1.95
CA ASP A 323 -6.67 -17.00 -0.90
C ASP A 323 -5.23 -16.99 -0.34
N THR A 324 -4.44 -18.01 -0.65
CA THR A 324 -3.09 -18.17 -0.10
C THR A 324 -2.12 -18.81 -1.10
N ILE A 325 -0.87 -18.33 -1.09
CA ILE A 325 0.20 -18.88 -1.94
C ILE A 325 0.52 -20.35 -1.63
N ARG A 326 0.06 -20.87 -0.48
CA ARG A 326 0.27 -22.28 -0.12
C ARG A 326 -0.41 -23.23 -1.09
N GLU A 327 -1.53 -22.82 -1.69
CA GLU A 327 -2.29 -23.66 -2.63
C GLU A 327 -1.60 -23.79 -4.00
N VAL A 328 -0.59 -22.97 -4.27
CA VAL A 328 0.18 -23.00 -5.53
C VAL A 328 1.63 -23.45 -5.34
N ILE A 329 1.99 -23.86 -4.12
CA ILE A 329 3.32 -24.40 -3.78
C ILE A 329 3.14 -25.86 -3.38
N PRO A 330 3.81 -26.83 -4.03
CA PRO A 330 3.63 -28.25 -3.73
C PRO A 330 3.91 -28.65 -2.26
N PHE A 331 4.92 -28.03 -1.63
CA PHE A 331 5.34 -28.33 -0.24
C PHE A 331 5.54 -27.02 0.56
N PRO A 332 4.44 -26.33 0.92
CA PRO A 332 4.51 -25.03 1.58
C PRO A 332 4.90 -25.18 3.05
N LYS A 333 5.39 -24.09 3.64
CA LYS A 333 5.71 -24.02 5.08
C LYS A 333 4.55 -23.37 5.86
N ASN A 334 4.45 -23.68 7.16
CA ASN A 334 3.56 -22.96 8.06
C ASN A 334 4.12 -21.56 8.43
N GLN A 335 3.42 -20.80 9.28
CA GLN A 335 3.86 -19.44 9.66
C GLN A 335 5.15 -19.43 10.49
N ASN A 336 5.54 -20.56 11.07
CA ASN A 336 6.78 -20.74 11.83
C ASN A 336 7.92 -21.29 10.96
N ALA A 337 7.81 -21.20 9.62
CA ALA A 337 8.74 -21.75 8.65
C ALA A 337 8.96 -23.28 8.74
N VAL A 338 8.00 -24.02 9.31
CA VAL A 338 8.06 -25.48 9.47
C VAL A 338 7.42 -26.19 8.28
N ASP A 339 8.10 -27.21 7.78
CA ASP A 339 7.54 -28.22 6.86
C ASP A 339 6.90 -29.34 7.66
N LEU A 340 5.58 -29.45 7.61
CA LEU A 340 4.85 -30.48 8.34
C LEU A 340 4.93 -31.87 7.69
N LEU A 341 5.20 -31.94 6.38
CA LEU A 341 5.31 -33.21 5.67
C LEU A 341 6.65 -33.87 5.97
N PHE A 342 7.73 -33.10 5.90
CA PHE A 342 9.09 -33.59 6.12
C PHE A 342 9.60 -33.39 7.55
N GLN A 343 8.82 -32.73 8.42
CA GLN A 343 9.21 -32.42 9.81
C GLN A 343 10.52 -31.61 9.86
N ALA A 344 10.60 -30.56 9.03
CA ALA A 344 11.77 -29.70 8.91
C ALA A 344 11.49 -28.29 9.48
N PRO A 345 12.47 -27.60 10.08
CA PRO A 345 13.84 -28.05 10.33
C PRO A 345 13.92 -29.16 11.39
N SER A 346 15.00 -29.93 11.36
CA SER A 346 15.30 -31.00 12.34
C SER A 346 16.74 -30.85 12.86
N PRO A 347 17.08 -31.44 14.02
CA PRO A 347 18.45 -31.53 14.48
C PRO A 347 19.35 -32.22 13.45
N ILE A 348 20.63 -31.82 13.41
CA ILE A 348 21.68 -32.45 12.61
C ILE A 348 22.63 -33.25 13.51
N ALA A 349 23.42 -34.14 12.92
CA ALA A 349 24.39 -34.94 13.66
C ALA A 349 25.54 -34.06 14.18
N GLU A 350 26.13 -34.44 15.32
CA GLU A 350 27.18 -33.65 15.96
C GLU A 350 28.46 -33.60 15.11
N GLU A 351 28.75 -34.67 14.36
CA GLU A 351 29.86 -34.68 13.40
C GLU A 351 29.71 -33.57 12.35
N GLN A 352 28.48 -33.27 11.90
CA GLN A 352 28.22 -32.20 10.94
C GLN A 352 28.45 -30.81 11.57
N LEU A 353 28.13 -30.64 12.85
CA LEU A 353 28.41 -29.41 13.58
C LEU A 353 29.93 -29.20 13.73
N ILE A 354 30.66 -30.26 14.08
CA ILE A 354 32.12 -30.24 14.21
C ILE A 354 32.79 -29.88 12.88
N ASP A 355 32.37 -30.52 11.78
CA ASP A 355 32.90 -30.26 10.43
C ASP A 355 32.67 -28.80 9.98
N LEU A 356 31.56 -28.18 10.41
CA LEU A 356 31.26 -26.79 10.13
C LEU A 356 31.86 -25.81 11.16
N HIS A 357 32.56 -26.32 12.18
CA HIS A 357 33.06 -25.56 13.33
C HIS A 357 31.96 -24.75 14.04
N LEU A 358 30.77 -25.34 14.16
CA LEU A 358 29.60 -24.78 14.82
C LEU A 358 29.34 -25.50 16.15
N CYS A 359 28.73 -24.78 17.08
CA CYS A 359 28.21 -25.34 18.33
C CYS A 359 26.83 -24.72 18.57
N LEU A 360 25.84 -25.55 18.91
CA LEU A 360 24.54 -25.05 19.34
C LEU A 360 24.71 -24.45 20.75
N ARG A 361 24.16 -23.26 20.97
CA ARG A 361 24.11 -22.70 22.32
C ARG A 361 23.16 -23.56 23.16
N GLU A 362 23.62 -23.97 24.33
CA GLU A 362 22.73 -24.49 25.37
C GLU A 362 21.86 -23.33 25.87
N ASP A 363 20.56 -23.59 26.05
CA ASP A 363 19.57 -22.61 26.53
C ASP A 363 19.79 -22.16 27.98
#